data_AF-A0A1S8SA17-F1
#
_entry.id   AF-A0A1S8SA17-F1
#
_cell.length_a   1.000
_cell.length_b   1.000
_cell.length_c   1.000
_cell.angle_alpha   90.00
_cell.angle_beta   90.00
_cell.angle_gamma   90.00
#
_symmetry.space_group_name_H-M   'P 1'
#
loop_
_entity.id
_entity.type
_entity.pdbx_description
1 polymer ?
#
loop_
_entity_poly.entity_id
_entity_poly.type
_entity_poly.pdbx_seq_one_letter_code
_entity_poly.pdbx_strand_id
1 'polypeptide(L)'
;MLKELSEKAKTRKEDKWIELTSFVVNEIELENDMAYCRLENYKNGEAFNEEDNSKIFYAFSEDEAWDQLFKVTNTTDYDSLEKEFLNCRWCNWENALVFELKNGNKFMALRL
;
A
#
# COMPACT_ATOMS: atom_id res chain seq x y z
N MET A 1 -18.86 26.56 3.26
CA MET A 1 -19.40 25.49 2.40
C MET A 1 -18.21 24.63 1.97
N LEU A 2 -17.95 23.54 2.69
CA LEU A 2 -16.92 22.58 2.29
C LEU A 2 -17.34 22.04 0.92
N LYS A 3 -16.60 22.41 -0.12
CA LYS A 3 -16.85 21.89 -1.47
C LYS A 3 -16.81 20.37 -1.37
N GLU A 4 -17.95 19.73 -1.59
CA GLU A 4 -17.99 18.32 -1.94
C GLU A 4 -16.89 18.11 -2.98
N LEU A 5 -15.98 17.16 -2.72
CA LEU A 5 -15.04 16.70 -3.74
C LEU A 5 -15.84 16.52 -5.02
N SER A 6 -15.41 17.16 -6.11
CA SER A 6 -16.11 17.02 -7.39
C SER A 6 -16.27 15.53 -7.68
N GLU A 7 -17.39 15.11 -8.25
CA GLU A 7 -17.67 13.69 -8.51
C GLU A 7 -16.49 13.00 -9.21
N LYS A 8 -15.82 13.71 -10.13
CA LYS A 8 -14.58 13.28 -10.79
C LYS A 8 -13.45 12.91 -9.81
N ALA A 9 -13.27 13.67 -8.74
CA ALA A 9 -12.25 13.39 -7.73
C ALA A 9 -12.62 12.18 -6.87
N LYS A 10 -13.92 11.95 -6.60
CA LYS A 10 -14.39 10.75 -5.90
C LYS A 10 -14.15 9.50 -6.72
N THR A 11 -14.61 9.49 -7.98
CA THR A 11 -14.41 8.36 -8.91
C THR A 11 -12.93 8.04 -9.08
N ARG A 12 -12.07 9.06 -9.26
CA ARG A 12 -10.63 8.83 -9.39
C ARG A 12 -10.02 8.18 -8.14
N LYS A 13 -10.47 8.55 -6.94
CA LYS A 13 -10.00 7.92 -5.71
C LYS A 13 -10.47 6.47 -5.64
N GLU A 14 -11.72 6.20 -5.97
CA GLU A 14 -12.30 4.84 -6.03
C GLU A 14 -11.54 3.95 -7.02
N ASP A 15 -11.28 4.43 -8.24
CA ASP A 15 -10.50 3.70 -9.24
C ASP A 15 -9.11 3.32 -8.71
N LYS A 16 -8.47 4.25 -8.00
CA LYS A 16 -7.12 4.05 -7.43
C LYS A 16 -7.13 3.14 -6.21
N TRP A 17 -8.20 3.19 -5.44
CA TRP A 17 -8.41 2.26 -4.35
C TRP A 17 -8.56 0.84 -4.89
N ILE A 18 -9.40 0.65 -5.91
CA ILE A 18 -9.56 -0.63 -6.63
C ILE A 18 -8.21 -1.12 -7.17
N GLU A 19 -7.38 -0.24 -7.72
CA GLU A 19 -6.04 -0.61 -8.21
C GLU A 19 -5.14 -1.19 -7.10
N LEU A 20 -5.11 -0.56 -5.92
CA LEU A 20 -4.35 -1.07 -4.77
C LEU A 20 -4.91 -2.42 -4.27
N THR A 21 -6.22 -2.50 -4.04
CA THR A 21 -6.83 -3.71 -3.46
C THR A 21 -6.80 -4.88 -4.44
N SER A 22 -7.01 -4.63 -5.74
CA SER A 22 -6.87 -5.67 -6.78
C SER A 22 -5.43 -6.16 -6.89
N PHE A 23 -4.43 -5.29 -6.70
CA PHE A 23 -3.03 -5.73 -6.65
C PHE A 23 -2.82 -6.74 -5.53
N VAL A 24 -3.26 -6.44 -4.30
CA VAL A 24 -3.11 -7.34 -3.15
C VAL A 24 -3.78 -8.70 -3.41
N VAL A 25 -5.05 -8.70 -3.82
CA VAL A 25 -5.80 -9.94 -4.06
C VAL A 25 -5.19 -10.75 -5.20
N ASN A 26 -4.87 -10.11 -6.34
CA ASN A 26 -4.36 -10.82 -7.51
C ASN A 26 -2.98 -11.45 -7.24
N GLU A 27 -2.07 -10.75 -6.57
CA GLU A 27 -0.74 -11.31 -6.34
C GLU A 27 -0.78 -12.55 -5.46
N ILE A 28 -1.69 -12.58 -4.49
CA ILE A 28 -1.90 -13.69 -3.57
C ILE A 28 -2.62 -14.85 -4.25
N GLU A 29 -3.64 -14.59 -5.07
CA GLU A 29 -4.28 -15.60 -5.91
C GLU A 29 -3.28 -16.26 -6.88
N LEU A 30 -2.26 -15.52 -7.30
CA LEU A 30 -1.16 -16.00 -8.13
C LEU A 30 0.00 -16.61 -7.33
N GLU A 31 -0.19 -16.87 -6.04
CA GLU A 31 0.80 -17.46 -5.12
C GLU A 31 2.12 -16.68 -5.05
N ASN A 32 2.09 -15.34 -5.25
CA ASN A 32 3.26 -14.49 -5.05
C ASN A 32 3.30 -13.97 -3.62
N ASP A 33 4.51 -13.90 -3.06
CA ASP A 33 4.75 -13.28 -1.78
C ASP A 33 4.69 -11.75 -1.92
N MET A 34 4.27 -11.08 -0.86
CA MET A 34 4.20 -9.63 -0.81
C MET A 34 5.07 -9.05 0.29
N ALA A 35 5.53 -7.82 0.09
CA ALA A 35 6.14 -7.04 1.17
C ALA A 35 5.71 -5.59 1.15
N TYR A 36 5.64 -5.00 2.34
CA TYR A 36 5.27 -3.61 2.53
C TYR A 36 6.34 -2.85 3.28
N CYS A 37 6.61 -1.61 2.88
CA CYS A 37 7.49 -0.73 3.62
C CYS A 37 7.14 0.74 3.37
N ARG A 38 7.70 1.64 4.17
CA ARG A 38 7.65 3.07 3.84
C ARG A 38 8.54 3.36 2.64
N LEU A 39 8.09 4.25 1.76
CA LEU A 39 8.87 4.63 0.58
C LEU A 39 10.22 5.25 0.96
N GLU A 40 10.30 5.96 2.09
CA GLU A 40 11.56 6.51 2.61
C GLU A 40 12.57 5.41 2.96
N ASN A 41 12.12 4.36 3.66
CA ASN A 41 12.94 3.20 4.05
C ASN A 41 13.39 2.38 2.83
N TYR A 42 12.56 2.32 1.79
CA TYR A 42 12.96 1.68 0.53
C TYR A 42 14.08 2.48 -0.15
N LYS A 43 13.90 3.79 -0.27
CA LYS A 43 14.83 4.69 -0.98
C LYS A 43 16.19 4.81 -0.31
N ASN A 44 16.24 4.79 1.02
CA ASN A 44 17.49 4.86 1.77
C ASN A 44 18.12 3.47 2.01
N GLY A 45 17.46 2.38 1.58
CA GLY A 45 17.92 1.01 1.73
C GLY A 45 17.69 0.38 3.11
N GLU A 46 17.11 1.10 4.07
CA GLU A 46 16.85 0.59 5.42
C GLU A 46 15.82 -0.54 5.45
N ALA A 47 14.93 -0.61 4.45
CA ALA A 47 13.99 -1.72 4.29
C ALA A 47 14.68 -3.08 4.09
N PHE A 48 15.95 -3.09 3.67
CA PHE A 48 16.72 -4.30 3.40
C PHE A 48 17.85 -4.52 4.41
N ASN A 49 17.82 -3.81 5.54
CA ASN A 49 18.80 -4.01 6.58
C ASN A 49 18.59 -5.38 7.27
N GLU A 50 19.52 -6.32 7.08
CA GLU A 50 19.45 -7.66 7.66
C GLU A 50 19.51 -7.64 9.20
N GLU A 51 20.06 -6.59 9.80
CA GLU A 51 20.13 -6.43 11.27
C GLU A 51 18.85 -5.79 11.86
N ASP A 52 18.01 -5.15 11.03
CA ASP A 52 16.75 -4.50 11.43
C ASP A 52 15.63 -4.79 10.43
N ASN A 53 14.91 -5.89 10.66
CA ASN A 53 13.76 -6.29 9.85
C ASN A 53 12.47 -5.55 10.23
N SER A 54 12.49 -4.53 11.10
CA SER A 54 11.29 -3.78 11.49
C SER A 54 10.78 -2.83 10.39
N LYS A 55 11.55 -2.66 9.32
CA LYS A 55 11.32 -1.68 8.25
C LYS A 55 10.62 -2.24 7.03
N ILE A 56 10.52 -3.57 6.93
CA ILE A 56 9.84 -4.30 5.87
C ILE A 56 8.94 -5.38 6.47
N PHE A 57 7.74 -5.51 5.92
CA PHE A 57 6.69 -6.38 6.43
C PHE A 57 6.28 -7.38 5.35
N TYR A 58 6.71 -8.63 5.51
CA TYR A 58 6.43 -9.71 4.55
C TYR A 58 5.09 -10.39 4.83
N ALA A 59 4.43 -10.82 3.77
CA ALA A 59 3.17 -11.55 3.81
C ALA A 59 3.17 -12.71 2.80
N PHE A 60 2.73 -13.87 3.26
CA PHE A 60 2.74 -15.14 2.53
C PHE A 60 1.33 -15.72 2.36
N SER A 61 0.30 -14.96 2.71
CA SER A 61 -1.11 -15.31 2.55
C SER A 61 -1.97 -14.05 2.47
N GLU A 62 -3.25 -14.20 2.11
CA GLU A 62 -4.21 -13.08 2.02
C GLU A 62 -4.36 -12.34 3.34
N ASP A 63 -4.62 -13.08 4.41
CA ASP A 63 -4.80 -12.51 5.75
C ASP A 63 -3.54 -11.75 6.19
N GLU A 64 -2.36 -12.34 5.98
CA GLU A 64 -1.10 -11.67 6.31
C GLU A 64 -0.88 -10.40 5.47
N ALA A 65 -1.26 -10.40 4.20
CA ALA A 65 -1.06 -9.24 3.34
C ALA A 65 -1.87 -8.05 3.81
N TRP A 66 -3.13 -8.28 4.21
CA TRP A 66 -3.96 -7.25 4.83
C TRP A 66 -3.40 -6.82 6.19
N ASP A 67 -3.03 -7.76 7.05
CA ASP A 67 -2.49 -7.47 8.39
C ASP A 67 -1.19 -6.63 8.31
N GLN A 68 -0.27 -6.99 7.43
CA GLN A 68 0.97 -6.24 7.24
C GLN A 68 0.73 -4.88 6.58
N LEU A 69 -0.22 -4.79 5.65
CA LEU A 69 -0.62 -3.52 5.07
C LEU A 69 -1.16 -2.58 6.15
N PHE A 70 -2.08 -3.04 7.00
CA PHE A 70 -2.61 -2.24 8.12
C PHE A 70 -1.52 -1.85 9.12
N LYS A 71 -0.59 -2.77 9.40
CA LYS A 71 0.55 -2.52 10.27
C LYS A 71 1.47 -1.43 9.74
N VAL A 72 1.86 -1.49 8.46
CA VAL A 72 2.78 -0.50 7.88
C VAL A 72 2.14 0.89 7.80
N THR A 73 0.83 0.97 7.54
CA THR A 73 0.07 2.22 7.43
C THR A 73 -0.40 2.76 8.77
N ASN A 74 -0.27 1.98 9.84
CA ASN A 74 -0.82 2.27 11.16
C ASN A 74 -2.35 2.52 11.10
N THR A 75 -3.05 1.65 10.38
CA THR A 75 -4.52 1.60 10.30
C THR A 75 -5.01 0.31 10.97
N THR A 76 -6.30 0.20 11.28
CA THR A 76 -6.85 -0.95 12.03
C THR A 76 -7.53 -1.98 11.15
N ASP A 77 -8.04 -1.55 10.00
CA ASP A 77 -8.92 -2.34 9.15
C ASP A 77 -9.03 -1.70 7.74
N TYR A 78 -9.78 -2.37 6.88
CA TYR A 78 -10.04 -1.92 5.51
C TYR A 78 -10.69 -0.53 5.46
N ASP A 79 -11.74 -0.30 6.25
CA ASP A 79 -12.50 0.96 6.24
C ASP A 79 -11.66 2.16 6.68
N SER A 80 -10.79 1.98 7.68
CA SER A 80 -9.88 3.01 8.17
C SER A 80 -8.78 3.30 7.15
N LEU A 81 -8.24 2.27 6.49
CA LEU A 81 -7.29 2.47 5.41
C LEU A 81 -7.91 3.16 4.21
N GLU A 82 -9.10 2.75 3.77
CA GLU A 82 -9.82 3.38 2.65
C GLU A 82 -10.10 4.86 2.95
N LYS A 83 -10.48 5.19 4.19
CA LYS A 83 -10.68 6.59 4.62
C LYS A 83 -9.41 7.40 4.51
N GLU A 84 -8.26 6.84 4.86
CA GLU A 84 -6.97 7.54 4.81
C GLU A 84 -6.32 7.50 3.43
N PHE A 85 -6.71 6.60 2.54
CA PHE A 85 -6.15 6.47 1.21
C PHE A 85 -6.37 7.72 0.35
N LEU A 86 -5.31 8.17 -0.32
CA LEU A 86 -5.33 9.31 -1.23
C LEU A 86 -5.16 8.89 -2.69
N ASN A 87 -4.12 8.11 -3.00
CA ASN A 87 -3.79 7.73 -4.38
C ASN A 87 -2.80 6.55 -4.42
N CYS A 88 -2.70 5.90 -5.57
CA CYS A 88 -1.62 4.96 -5.87
C CYS A 88 -1.04 5.14 -7.29
N ARG A 89 0.10 4.50 -7.52
CA ARG A 89 0.76 4.42 -8.82
C ARG A 89 1.58 3.14 -8.91
N TRP A 90 1.34 2.38 -9.96
CA TRP A 90 2.22 1.29 -10.37
C TRP A 90 3.60 1.79 -10.86
N CYS A 91 4.66 1.14 -10.40
CA CYS A 91 6.05 1.38 -10.74
C CYS A 91 6.60 0.17 -11.49
N ASN A 92 6.48 0.17 -12.83
CA ASN A 92 6.88 -0.92 -13.72
C ASN A 92 8.31 -1.45 -13.54
N TRP A 93 9.25 -0.63 -13.07
CA TRP A 93 10.66 -1.01 -12.98
C TRP A 93 11.01 -1.68 -11.65
N GLU A 94 10.12 -1.59 -10.67
CA GLU A 94 10.36 -2.03 -9.29
C GLU A 94 9.41 -3.17 -8.89
N ASN A 95 8.57 -3.68 -9.80
CA ASN A 95 7.49 -4.65 -9.51
C ASN A 95 6.69 -4.26 -8.26
N ALA A 96 6.38 -2.96 -8.15
CA ALA A 96 5.84 -2.37 -6.94
C ALA A 96 4.73 -1.38 -7.26
N LEU A 97 3.83 -1.22 -6.29
CA LEU A 97 2.84 -0.17 -6.27
C LEU A 97 3.19 0.81 -5.14
N VAL A 98 3.32 2.09 -5.48
CA VAL A 98 3.48 3.17 -4.49
C VAL A 98 2.11 3.73 -4.17
N PHE A 99 1.77 3.83 -2.89
CA PHE A 99 0.53 4.47 -2.46
C PHE A 99 0.77 5.54 -1.40
N GLU A 100 -0.18 6.47 -1.34
CA GLU A 100 -0.11 7.67 -0.50
C GLU A 100 -1.39 7.79 0.34
N LEU A 101 -1.22 8.16 1.61
CA LEU A 101 -2.30 8.48 2.52
C LEU A 101 -2.53 10.00 2.58
N LYS A 102 -3.68 10.43 3.08
CA LYS A 102 -4.08 11.84 3.23
C LYS A 102 -3.12 12.67 4.08
N ASN A 103 -2.41 12.02 5.01
CA ASN A 103 -1.36 12.66 5.83
C ASN A 103 -0.03 12.88 5.08
N GLY A 104 0.07 12.49 3.80
CA GLY A 104 1.26 12.64 2.96
C GLY A 104 2.27 11.50 3.09
N ASN A 105 2.04 10.53 3.98
CA ASN A 105 2.90 9.35 4.10
C ASN A 105 2.78 8.47 2.85
N LYS A 106 3.92 7.94 2.41
CA LYS A 106 4.04 7.13 1.20
C LYS A 106 4.64 5.77 1.53
N PHE A 107 4.09 4.77 0.86
CA PHE A 107 4.38 3.37 1.12
C PHE A 107 4.59 2.64 -0.20
N MET A 108 5.31 1.54 -0.12
CA MET A 108 5.52 0.58 -1.21
C MET A 108 4.77 -0.70 -0.86
N ALA A 109 4.05 -1.25 -1.82
CA ALA A 109 3.61 -2.64 -1.85
C ALA A 109 4.42 -3.34 -2.95
N LEU A 110 5.27 -4.28 -2.55
CA LEU A 110 6.23 -4.99 -3.38
C LEU A 110 5.67 -6.37 -3.70
N ARG A 111 5.76 -6.78 -4.97
CA ARG A 111 5.65 -8.18 -5.37
C ARG A 111 7.05 -8.81 -5.31
N LEU A 112 7.18 -9.97 -4.66
CA LEU A 112 8.43 -10.70 -4.52
C LEU A 112 8.52 -11.91 -5.45
#